data_AF-A0A7K3E1W9-F1
#
_entry.id   AF-A0A7K3E1W9-F1
#
_cell.length_a   1.000
_cell.length_b   1.000
_cell.length_c   1.000
_cell.angle_alpha   90.00
_cell.angle_beta   90.00
_cell.angle_gamma   90.00
#
_symmetry.space_group_name_H-M   'P 1'
#
loop_
_entity.id
_entity.type
_entity.pdbx_description
1 polymer ?
#
loop_
_entity_poly.entity_id
_entity_poly.type
_entity_poly.pdbx_seq_one_letter_code
_entity_poly.pdbx_strand_id
1 'polypeptide(L)'
;MDLITSAQRDELFSSFERDAFHLELRDDYGSPVEDTPYARWQRGEPDDYAWLDPWMTLMKRVTGEGKTVRRVRVITEPHSRYVGWEHSLTHLNQEAGEDIRWLPRHRLPEGIDFPVGGNDWWLYDDRLLAVGHFDPEGRVLGSEIVEDPDTVAECVRVRDLLWTAAIPHAEYKP
;
A
#
# COMPACT_ATOMS: atom_id res chain seq x y z
N MET A 1 -20.09 10.11 -6.14
CA MET A 1 -18.64 9.97 -5.97
C MET A 1 -18.21 8.96 -7.01
N ASP A 2 -17.44 9.40 -7.98
CA ASP A 2 -17.05 8.55 -9.11
C ASP A 2 -15.73 7.88 -8.74
N LEU A 3 -15.80 6.59 -8.42
CA LEU A 3 -14.64 5.79 -8.07
C LEU A 3 -14.05 5.17 -9.33
N ILE A 4 -12.74 5.28 -9.48
CA ILE A 4 -11.99 4.54 -10.48
C ILE A 4 -11.74 3.12 -10.00
N THR A 5 -11.71 2.18 -10.93
CA THR A 5 -11.39 0.77 -10.64
C THR A 5 -9.89 0.59 -10.35
N SER A 6 -9.52 -0.54 -9.75
CA SER A 6 -8.10 -0.89 -9.54
C SER A 6 -7.29 -0.88 -10.85
N ALA A 7 -7.88 -1.35 -11.95
CA ALA A 7 -7.21 -1.33 -13.26
C ALA A 7 -6.94 0.11 -13.75
N GLN A 8 -7.92 1.01 -13.60
CA GLN A 8 -7.74 2.44 -13.94
C GLN A 8 -6.74 3.12 -13.02
N ARG A 9 -6.69 2.76 -11.73
CA ARG A 9 -5.66 3.26 -10.81
C ARG A 9 -4.28 2.78 -11.24
N ASP A 10 -4.15 1.54 -11.68
CA ASP A 10 -2.86 0.99 -12.13
C ASP A 10 -2.33 1.71 -13.39
N GLU A 11 -3.20 2.31 -14.22
CA GLU A 11 -2.79 3.17 -15.33
C GLU A 11 -2.03 4.43 -14.85
N LEU A 12 -2.28 4.91 -13.62
CA LEU A 12 -1.59 6.07 -13.04
C LEU A 12 -0.08 5.85 -12.91
N PHE A 13 0.37 4.60 -12.75
CA PHE A 13 1.81 4.26 -12.73
C PHE A 13 2.53 4.56 -14.05
N SER A 14 1.78 4.77 -15.14
CA SER A 14 2.33 5.20 -16.42
C SER A 14 2.43 6.73 -16.56
N SER A 15 1.79 7.48 -15.65
CA SER A 15 1.64 8.94 -15.76
C SER A 15 2.47 9.75 -14.76
N PHE A 16 2.84 9.15 -13.61
CA PHE A 16 3.69 9.82 -12.63
C PHE A 16 5.15 9.84 -13.08
N GLU A 17 5.92 10.84 -12.62
CA GLU A 17 7.24 11.16 -13.13
C GLU A 17 8.38 10.84 -12.14
N ARG A 18 8.12 10.92 -10.83
CA ARG A 18 9.18 10.90 -9.81
C ARG A 18 8.92 9.91 -8.68
N ASP A 19 7.79 10.04 -7.99
CA ASP A 19 7.51 9.34 -6.74
C ASP A 19 6.05 8.89 -6.66
N ALA A 20 5.84 7.64 -6.27
CA ALA A 20 4.57 7.09 -5.86
C ALA A 20 4.69 6.56 -4.44
N PHE A 21 3.78 6.96 -3.56
CA PHE A 21 3.74 6.51 -2.17
C PHE A 21 2.39 5.88 -1.85
N HIS A 22 2.39 4.70 -1.24
CA HIS A 22 1.17 4.03 -0.77
C HIS A 22 1.12 3.98 0.75
N LEU A 23 0.01 4.47 1.31
CA LEU A 23 -0.33 4.29 2.71
C LEU A 23 -1.38 3.19 2.86
N GLU A 24 -1.03 2.15 3.62
CA GLU A 24 -1.92 1.05 3.99
C GLU A 24 -2.19 1.12 5.50
N LEU A 25 -3.45 1.30 5.88
CA LEU A 25 -3.90 1.47 7.26
C LEU A 25 -4.74 0.30 7.76
N ARG A 26 -4.91 -0.79 7.00
CA ARG A 26 -5.74 -1.93 7.39
C ARG A 26 -4.89 -3.15 7.72
N ASP A 27 -5.40 -3.98 8.64
CA ASP A 27 -4.75 -5.25 9.02
C ASP A 27 -5.30 -6.45 8.22
N ASP A 28 -6.24 -6.20 7.31
CA ASP A 28 -6.87 -7.19 6.43
C ASP A 28 -7.51 -6.49 5.22
N TYR A 29 -7.24 -7.04 4.04
CA TYR A 29 -7.90 -6.67 2.79
C TYR A 29 -8.67 -7.87 2.25
N GLY A 30 -9.98 -7.69 2.05
CA GLY A 30 -10.84 -8.70 1.41
C GLY A 30 -10.67 -8.71 -0.12
N SER A 31 -9.45 -8.89 -0.61
CA SER A 31 -9.13 -8.89 -2.03
C SER A 31 -9.43 -10.26 -2.66
N PRO A 32 -10.37 -10.37 -3.62
CA PRO A 32 -10.73 -11.67 -4.21
C PRO A 32 -9.59 -12.38 -4.94
N VAL A 33 -8.60 -11.62 -5.42
CA VAL A 33 -7.40 -12.17 -6.08
C VAL A 33 -6.50 -12.88 -5.06
N GLU A 34 -6.55 -12.44 -3.81
CA GLU A 34 -5.72 -12.94 -2.71
C GLU A 34 -6.37 -14.12 -1.96
N ASP A 35 -7.70 -14.32 -2.07
CA ASP A 35 -8.43 -15.37 -1.36
C ASP A 35 -7.81 -16.77 -1.54
N THR A 36 -7.44 -17.12 -2.77
CA THR A 36 -6.85 -18.44 -3.09
C THR A 36 -5.42 -18.58 -2.54
N PRO A 37 -4.46 -17.69 -2.86
CA PRO A 37 -3.10 -17.79 -2.33
C PRO A 37 -3.05 -17.63 -0.80
N TYR A 38 -3.88 -16.75 -0.23
CA TYR A 38 -4.02 -16.63 1.22
C TYR A 38 -4.51 -17.93 1.87
N ALA A 39 -5.52 -18.59 1.29
CA ALA A 39 -5.99 -19.87 1.79
C ALA A 39 -4.93 -20.98 1.67
N ARG A 40 -4.12 -21.00 0.60
CA ARG A 40 -2.98 -21.93 0.44
C ARG A 40 -1.92 -21.71 1.50
N TRP A 41 -1.53 -20.45 1.73
CA TRP A 41 -0.56 -20.09 2.76
C TRP A 41 -1.01 -20.51 4.15
N GLN A 42 -2.30 -20.33 4.47
CA GLN A 42 -2.87 -20.79 5.74
C GLN A 42 -2.78 -22.31 5.95
N ARG A 43 -2.69 -23.10 4.86
CA ARG A 43 -2.49 -24.56 4.90
C ARG A 43 -1.00 -24.96 4.83
N GLY A 44 -0.08 -24.00 4.73
CA GLY A 44 1.34 -24.26 4.54
C GLY A 44 1.68 -24.82 3.15
N GLU A 45 0.82 -24.59 2.17
CA GLU A 45 1.04 -25.04 0.79
C GLU A 45 1.95 -24.06 0.04
N PRO A 46 2.80 -24.55 -0.88
CA PRO A 46 3.60 -23.69 -1.73
C PRO A 46 2.72 -22.87 -2.67
N ASP A 47 3.20 -21.68 -3.01
CA ASP A 47 2.60 -20.79 -4.00
C ASP A 47 3.61 -20.54 -5.13
N ASP A 48 3.11 -20.47 -6.37
CA ASP A 48 3.92 -20.14 -7.55
C ASP A 48 3.99 -18.63 -7.80
N TYR A 49 3.21 -17.85 -7.03
CA TYR A 49 3.13 -16.38 -7.07
C TYR A 49 2.72 -15.81 -8.43
N ALA A 50 2.20 -16.64 -9.34
CA ALA A 50 1.81 -16.21 -10.69
C ALA A 50 0.71 -15.13 -10.67
N TRP A 51 -0.08 -15.09 -9.60
CA TRP A 51 -1.10 -14.06 -9.37
C TRP A 51 -0.51 -12.66 -9.11
N LEU A 52 0.75 -12.57 -8.64
CA LEU A 52 1.45 -11.33 -8.35
C LEU A 52 2.30 -10.85 -9.54
N ASP A 53 2.54 -11.71 -10.54
CA ASP A 53 3.37 -11.41 -11.72
C ASP A 53 3.00 -10.11 -12.45
N PRO A 54 1.70 -9.78 -12.68
CA PRO A 54 1.33 -8.52 -13.32
C PRO A 54 1.80 -7.30 -12.51
N TRP A 55 1.62 -7.34 -11.18
CA TRP A 55 2.06 -6.28 -10.28
C TRP A 55 3.58 -6.18 -10.24
N MET A 56 4.29 -7.29 -10.06
CA MET A 56 5.75 -7.30 -10.05
C MET A 56 6.33 -6.78 -11.37
N THR A 57 5.75 -7.15 -12.50
CA THR A 57 6.19 -6.67 -13.82
C THR A 57 6.01 -5.16 -13.94
N LEU A 58 4.87 -4.63 -13.48
CA LEU A 58 4.59 -3.20 -13.46
C LEU A 58 5.61 -2.45 -12.59
N MET A 59 5.83 -2.90 -11.35
CA MET A 59 6.77 -2.27 -10.42
C MET A 59 8.20 -2.32 -10.93
N LYS A 60 8.66 -3.46 -11.50
CA LYS A 60 10.00 -3.59 -12.10
C LYS A 60 10.21 -2.62 -13.25
N ARG A 61 9.19 -2.44 -14.10
CA ARG A 61 9.25 -1.46 -15.20
C ARG A 61 9.35 -0.03 -14.64
N VAL A 62 8.43 0.32 -13.75
CA VAL A 62 8.31 1.66 -13.18
C VAL A 62 9.59 2.08 -12.44
N THR A 63 10.13 1.20 -11.61
CA THR A 63 11.36 1.45 -10.84
C THR A 63 12.59 1.40 -11.73
N GLY A 64 12.59 0.56 -12.76
CA GLY A 64 13.64 0.51 -13.80
C GLY A 64 13.73 1.79 -14.65
N GLU A 65 12.65 2.58 -14.74
CA GLU A 65 12.65 3.92 -15.35
C GLU A 65 13.28 5.00 -14.42
N GLY A 66 13.74 4.62 -13.22
CA GLY A 66 14.35 5.53 -12.24
C GLY A 66 13.33 6.21 -11.31
N LYS A 67 12.06 5.81 -11.37
CA LYS A 67 11.00 6.32 -10.48
C LYS A 67 11.04 5.62 -9.14
N THR A 68 10.60 6.30 -8.09
CA THR A 68 10.53 5.76 -6.73
C THR A 68 9.12 5.25 -6.43
N VAL A 69 9.01 4.03 -5.88
CA VAL A 69 7.76 3.50 -5.34
C VAL A 69 7.98 3.12 -3.88
N ARG A 70 7.20 3.72 -2.98
CA ARG A 70 7.32 3.58 -1.54
C ARG A 70 6.01 3.12 -0.92
N ARG A 71 6.08 2.33 0.13
CA ARG A 71 4.90 1.87 0.87
C ARG A 71 5.13 1.91 2.37
N VAL A 72 4.17 2.43 3.11
CA VAL A 72 4.10 2.26 4.56
C VAL A 72 2.87 1.46 4.92
N ARG A 73 3.09 0.36 5.64
CA ARG A 73 2.04 -0.43 6.26
C ARG A 73 1.92 -0.08 7.73
N VAL A 74 0.81 0.54 8.12
CA VAL A 74 0.47 0.78 9.51
C VAL A 74 -0.33 -0.42 10.02
N ILE A 75 0.27 -1.18 10.95
CA ILE A 75 -0.23 -2.50 11.35
C ILE A 75 -0.51 -2.57 12.85
N THR A 76 -1.43 -3.45 13.25
CA THR A 76 -1.59 -3.82 14.66
C THR A 76 -0.67 -4.96 15.05
N GLU A 77 -0.08 -4.87 16.24
CA GLU A 77 0.64 -5.97 16.89
C GLU A 77 -0.15 -6.48 18.10
N PRO A 78 -0.24 -7.81 18.33
CA PRO A 78 0.32 -8.88 17.50
C PRO A 78 -0.36 -8.96 16.12
N HIS A 79 0.39 -9.44 15.11
CA HIS A 79 -0.08 -9.48 13.73
C HIS A 79 -1.36 -10.28 13.57
N SER A 80 -2.27 -9.76 12.73
CA SER A 80 -3.30 -10.59 12.13
C SER A 80 -2.65 -11.68 11.26
N ARG A 81 -3.41 -12.73 10.94
CA ARG A 81 -2.95 -13.75 9.99
C ARG A 81 -2.64 -13.14 8.63
N TYR A 82 -3.44 -12.16 8.20
CA TYR A 82 -3.27 -11.47 6.94
C TYR A 82 -1.97 -10.65 6.93
N VAL A 83 -1.71 -9.84 7.97
CA VAL A 83 -0.44 -9.09 8.10
C VAL A 83 0.77 -10.05 8.12
N GLY A 84 0.67 -11.18 8.81
CA GLY A 84 1.74 -12.20 8.80
C GLY A 84 1.98 -12.79 7.40
N TRP A 85 0.92 -13.00 6.62
CA TRP A 85 1.01 -13.44 5.24
C TRP A 85 1.63 -12.37 4.34
N GLU A 86 1.15 -11.12 4.39
CA GLU A 86 1.73 -10.00 3.65
C GLU A 86 3.20 -9.81 3.96
N HIS A 87 3.57 -9.87 5.24
CA HIS A 87 4.96 -9.78 5.67
C HIS A 87 5.81 -10.87 5.01
N SER A 88 5.30 -12.11 4.92
CA SER A 88 6.02 -13.20 4.26
C SER A 88 6.22 -12.98 2.76
N LEU A 89 5.33 -12.25 2.09
CA LEU A 89 5.40 -11.96 0.65
C LEU A 89 6.18 -10.69 0.29
N THR A 90 6.44 -9.82 1.26
CA THR A 90 6.98 -8.46 1.02
C THR A 90 8.34 -8.44 0.33
N HIS A 91 9.13 -9.50 0.47
CA HIS A 91 10.38 -9.67 -0.28
C HIS A 91 10.15 -9.63 -1.80
N LEU A 92 9.03 -10.16 -2.32
CA LEU A 92 8.69 -10.13 -3.75
C LEU A 92 8.45 -8.70 -4.25
N ASN A 93 7.83 -7.84 -3.44
CA ASN A 93 7.68 -6.42 -3.75
C ASN A 93 9.04 -5.70 -3.78
N GLN A 94 9.93 -6.01 -2.82
CA GLN A 94 11.27 -5.45 -2.80
C GLN A 94 12.11 -5.90 -4.00
N GLU A 95 12.02 -7.17 -4.40
CA GLU A 95 12.62 -7.70 -5.63
C GLU A 95 12.07 -7.02 -6.89
N ALA A 96 10.85 -6.47 -6.82
CA ALA A 96 10.25 -5.68 -7.88
C ALA A 96 10.63 -4.19 -7.84
N GLY A 97 11.38 -3.75 -6.83
CA GLY A 97 11.93 -2.40 -6.69
C GLY A 97 11.17 -1.48 -5.74
N GLU A 98 10.14 -1.97 -5.03
CA GLU A 98 9.43 -1.17 -4.02
C GLU A 98 10.25 -1.03 -2.72
N ASP A 99 10.24 0.15 -2.11
CA ASP A 99 10.75 0.36 -0.74
C ASP A 99 9.58 0.32 0.25
N ILE A 100 9.54 -0.71 1.10
CA ILE A 100 8.44 -1.01 2.01
C ILE A 100 8.90 -0.90 3.45
N ARG A 101 8.12 -0.16 4.25
CA ARG A 101 8.33 0.01 5.68
C ARG A 101 7.08 -0.34 6.47
N TRP A 102 7.31 -0.76 7.71
CA TRP A 102 6.29 -1.20 8.65
C TRP A 102 6.23 -0.25 9.84
N LEU A 103 5.03 0.12 10.24
CA LEU A 103 4.81 0.98 11.39
C LEU A 103 3.75 0.38 12.31
N PRO A 104 4.16 -0.24 13.43
CA PRO A 104 3.21 -0.69 14.43
C PRO A 104 2.39 0.49 14.96
N ARG A 105 1.06 0.34 15.05
CA ARG A 105 0.14 1.41 15.48
C ARG A 105 0.51 2.03 16.82
N HIS A 106 1.03 1.23 17.74
CA HIS A 106 1.48 1.70 19.06
C HIS A 106 2.73 2.61 19.01
N ARG A 107 3.39 2.72 17.85
CA ARG A 107 4.52 3.63 17.57
C ARG A 107 4.15 4.79 16.66
N LEU A 108 2.86 4.96 16.35
CA LEU A 108 2.42 6.13 15.61
C LEU A 108 2.83 7.40 16.36
N PRO A 109 3.31 8.43 15.63
CA PRO A 109 3.59 9.73 16.24
C PRO A 109 2.37 10.26 16.99
N GLU A 110 2.60 10.82 18.18
CA GLU A 110 1.54 11.35 19.02
C GLU A 110 0.77 12.48 18.30
N GLY A 111 -0.56 12.46 18.39
CA GLY A 111 -1.41 13.49 17.80
C GLY A 111 -1.50 13.44 16.27
N ILE A 112 -1.04 12.37 15.62
CA ILE A 112 -1.26 12.20 14.19
C ILE A 112 -2.76 12.08 13.88
N ASP A 113 -3.21 12.87 12.91
CA ASP A 113 -4.52 12.73 12.30
C ASP A 113 -4.35 12.23 10.87
N PHE A 114 -5.17 11.27 10.47
CA PHE A 114 -5.11 10.69 9.15
C PHE A 114 -6.09 11.43 8.24
N PRO A 115 -5.61 12.07 7.16
CA PRO A 115 -6.47 12.77 6.21
C PRO A 115 -7.41 11.77 5.52
N VAL A 116 -8.35 12.31 4.75
CA VAL A 116 -9.29 11.52 3.91
C VAL A 116 -10.04 10.44 4.69
N GLY A 117 -10.35 10.71 5.95
CA GLY A 117 -11.15 9.83 6.82
C GLY A 117 -10.41 8.59 7.31
N GLY A 118 -9.07 8.57 7.27
CA GLY A 118 -8.30 7.39 7.64
C GLY A 118 -8.37 6.26 6.61
N ASN A 119 -8.70 6.61 5.37
CA ASN A 119 -8.62 5.69 4.23
C ASN A 119 -7.17 5.51 3.78
N ASP A 120 -6.94 4.40 3.09
CA ASP A 120 -5.70 4.15 2.37
C ASP A 120 -5.61 5.05 1.15
N TRP A 121 -4.40 5.35 0.71
CA TRP A 121 -4.23 6.15 -0.51
C TRP A 121 -2.89 5.90 -1.17
N TRP A 122 -2.91 6.00 -2.49
CA TRP A 122 -1.72 6.30 -3.27
C TRP A 122 -1.58 7.81 -3.42
N LEU A 123 -0.35 8.31 -3.32
CA LEU A 123 0.06 9.67 -3.66
C LEU A 123 1.06 9.60 -4.80
N TYR A 124 0.81 10.34 -5.88
CA TYR A 124 1.68 10.44 -7.04
C TYR A 124 2.21 11.88 -7.17
N ASP A 125 3.54 12.02 -7.28
CA ASP A 125 4.28 13.26 -7.52
C ASP A 125 3.91 14.47 -6.64
N ASP A 126 3.46 14.23 -5.41
CA ASP A 126 2.98 15.28 -4.49
C ASP A 126 1.82 16.12 -5.07
N ARG A 127 1.00 15.54 -5.97
CA ARG A 127 -0.05 16.29 -6.69
C ARG A 127 -1.38 15.56 -6.83
N LEU A 128 -1.37 14.23 -6.83
CA LEU A 128 -2.54 13.42 -7.13
C LEU A 128 -2.69 12.31 -6.09
N LEU A 129 -3.84 12.25 -5.45
CA LEU A 129 -4.21 11.13 -4.58
C LEU A 129 -5.18 10.19 -5.30
N ALA A 130 -5.00 8.89 -5.09
CA ALA A 130 -6.02 7.88 -5.32
C ALA A 130 -6.40 7.27 -3.97
N VAL A 131 -7.48 7.77 -3.37
CA VAL A 131 -7.97 7.38 -2.04
C VAL A 131 -8.82 6.13 -2.16
N GLY A 132 -8.40 5.05 -1.52
CA GLY A 132 -9.11 3.77 -1.51
C GLY A 132 -10.37 3.82 -0.65
N HIS A 133 -11.49 3.41 -1.23
CA HIS A 133 -12.77 3.29 -0.53
C HIS A 133 -13.16 1.82 -0.39
N PHE A 134 -13.72 1.46 0.77
CA PHE A 134 -14.09 0.10 1.12
C PHE A 134 -15.53 0.03 1.60
N ASP A 135 -16.21 -1.08 1.35
CA ASP A 135 -17.52 -1.35 1.95
C ASP A 135 -17.39 -1.74 3.43
N PRO A 136 -18.51 -1.81 4.18
CA PRO A 136 -18.47 -2.20 5.60
C PRO A 136 -17.88 -3.60 5.84
N GLU A 137 -17.88 -4.48 4.84
CA GLU A 137 -17.28 -5.81 4.89
C GLU A 137 -15.77 -5.80 4.53
N GLY A 138 -15.21 -4.63 4.18
CA GLY A 138 -13.79 -4.45 3.86
C GLY A 138 -13.41 -4.74 2.41
N ARG A 139 -14.39 -4.89 1.50
CA ARG A 139 -14.13 -5.07 0.07
C ARG A 139 -13.84 -3.73 -0.60
N VAL A 140 -12.88 -3.74 -1.52
CA VAL A 140 -12.51 -2.55 -2.31
C VAL A 140 -13.68 -2.13 -3.20
N LEU A 141 -14.14 -0.89 -3.04
CA LEU A 141 -15.14 -0.25 -3.90
C LEU A 141 -14.50 0.47 -5.09
N GLY A 142 -13.26 0.92 -4.94
CA GLY A 142 -12.49 1.66 -5.94
C GLY A 142 -11.68 2.77 -5.30
N SER A 143 -11.20 3.70 -6.10
CA SER A 143 -10.43 4.85 -5.64
C SER A 143 -11.05 6.17 -6.07
N GLU A 144 -11.10 7.14 -5.17
CA GLU A 144 -11.43 8.52 -5.49
C GLU A 144 -10.15 9.25 -5.91
N ILE A 145 -10.23 10.02 -7.00
CA ILE A 145 -9.15 10.92 -7.40
C ILE A 145 -9.32 12.26 -6.70
N VAL A 146 -8.28 12.69 -5.98
CA VAL A 146 -8.24 13.98 -5.29
C VAL A 146 -6.99 14.75 -5.73
N GLU A 147 -7.20 15.95 -6.26
CA GLU A 147 -6.15 16.91 -6.68
C GLU A 147 -6.23 18.23 -5.88
N ASP A 148 -7.09 18.28 -4.86
CA ASP A 148 -7.22 19.46 -3.99
C ASP A 148 -5.88 19.74 -3.27
N PRO A 149 -5.26 20.92 -3.47
CA PRO A 149 -3.90 21.19 -2.99
C PRO A 149 -3.75 21.10 -1.48
N ASP A 150 -4.77 21.52 -0.72
CA ASP A 150 -4.72 21.50 0.75
C ASP A 150 -4.75 20.05 1.26
N THR A 151 -5.66 19.23 0.70
CA THR A 151 -5.74 17.79 1.01
C THR A 151 -4.45 17.06 0.64
N VAL A 152 -3.89 17.34 -0.55
CA VAL A 152 -2.63 16.74 -1.00
C VAL A 152 -1.47 17.14 -0.08
N ALA A 153 -1.37 18.41 0.32
CA ALA A 153 -0.34 18.89 1.23
C ALA A 153 -0.41 18.21 2.60
N GLU A 154 -1.62 17.95 3.12
CA GLU A 154 -1.81 17.19 4.35
C GLU A 154 -1.33 15.74 4.21
N CYS A 155 -1.67 15.05 3.11
CA CYS A 155 -1.19 13.70 2.83
C CYS A 155 0.33 13.64 2.67
N VAL A 156 0.94 14.63 2.01
CA VAL A 156 2.41 14.77 1.89
C VAL A 156 3.06 14.90 3.28
N ARG A 157 2.50 15.73 4.16
CA ARG A 157 2.99 15.88 5.55
C ARG A 157 2.90 14.56 6.31
N VAL A 158 1.77 13.86 6.19
CA VAL A 158 1.58 12.55 6.85
C VAL A 158 2.53 11.50 6.29
N ARG A 159 2.72 11.43 4.97
CA ARG A 159 3.72 10.57 4.33
C ARG A 159 5.09 10.76 4.97
N ASP A 160 5.60 11.98 5.02
CA ASP A 160 6.98 12.26 5.45
C ASP A 160 7.19 11.87 6.92
N LEU A 161 6.19 12.16 7.75
CA LEU A 161 6.16 11.78 9.16
C LEU A 161 6.19 10.25 9.33
N LEU A 162 5.30 9.54 8.64
CA LEU A 162 5.19 8.09 8.72
C LEU A 162 6.41 7.39 8.14
N TRP A 163 6.92 7.86 7.00
CA TRP A 163 8.12 7.32 6.36
C TRP A 163 9.35 7.39 7.26
N THR A 164 9.49 8.50 7.99
CA THR A 164 10.58 8.72 8.94
C THR A 164 10.46 7.80 10.16
N ALA A 165 9.24 7.54 10.63
CA ALA A 165 8.99 6.70 11.81
C ALA A 165 8.98 5.19 11.50
N ALA A 166 8.64 4.81 10.26
CA ALA A 166 8.46 3.42 9.86
C ALA A 166 9.80 2.67 9.72
N ILE A 167 9.75 1.37 10.01
CA ILE A 167 10.90 0.47 10.07
C ILE A 167 11.07 -0.22 8.71
N PRO A 168 12.25 -0.15 8.07
CA PRO A 168 12.52 -0.90 6.83
C PRO A 168 12.20 -2.38 6.98
N HIS A 169 11.63 -3.01 5.95
CA HIS A 169 11.21 -4.43 6.03
C HIS A 169 12.32 -5.38 6.51
N ALA A 170 13.57 -5.20 6.07
CA ALA A 170 14.70 -6.03 6.48
C ALA A 170 15.05 -5.93 7.99
N GLU A 171 14.66 -4.83 8.64
CA GLU A 171 14.90 -4.57 10.06
C GLU A 171 13.68 -4.88 10.93
N TYR A 172 12.49 -4.91 10.34
CA TYR A 172 11.26 -5.18 11.03
C TYR A 172 11.17 -6.66 11.41
N LYS A 173 11.00 -6.93 12.72
CA LYS A 173 10.91 -8.27 13.29
C LYS A 173 9.59 -8.39 14.05
N PRO A 174 8.61 -9.13 13.50
CA PRO A 174 7.32 -9.39 14.15
C PRO A 174 7.46 -10.04 15.53
#